data_AF-A0A0C9ZZ13-F1
#
_entry.id   AF-A0A0C9ZZ13-F1
#
_cell.length_a   1.000
_cell.length_b   1.000
_cell.length_c   1.000
_cell.angle_alpha   90.00
_cell.angle_beta   90.00
_cell.angle_gamma   90.00
#
_symmetry.space_group_name_H-M   'P 1'
#
loop_
_entity.id
_entity.type
_entity.pdbx_description
1 polymer ?
#
loop_
_entity_poly.entity_id
_entity_poly.type
_entity_poly.pdbx_seq_one_letter_code
_entity_poly.pdbx_strand_id
1 'polypeptide(L)'
;MTGRRSSEMNILLEEGFAGIERAFDDLSLSTTYPLPQLTNMFLKSRRRAVHGINYWNIYANYFKENMEKEVARTRLRTRCYEKFKDTFPDAYQDILDMFDEAAVLGAATQTVSQRGQSFQRLCKKVTGILDSSAARFGFEAAVVLCGKIVNQDAALGHVHTTPGAGGFFETRCRANDDTIIAHIKAHVL
;
A
#
# COMPACT_ATOMS: atom_id res chain seq x y z
N MET A 1 -5.86 32.72 6.54
CA MET A 1 -5.40 33.19 5.23
C MET A 1 -5.28 31.98 4.31
N THR A 2 -6.24 31.83 3.41
CA THR A 2 -6.42 30.62 2.59
C THR A 2 -5.70 30.83 1.26
N GLY A 3 -4.48 30.28 1.15
CA GLY A 3 -3.66 30.39 -0.06
C GLY A 3 -4.19 29.49 -1.17
N ARG A 4 -5.05 30.05 -2.04
CA ARG A 4 -5.44 29.39 -3.29
C ARG A 4 -4.23 29.49 -4.24
N ARG A 5 -3.66 28.34 -4.64
CA ARG A 5 -2.58 28.29 -5.66
C ARG A 5 -3.06 28.97 -6.94
N SER A 6 -2.22 29.80 -7.58
CA SER A 6 -2.56 30.48 -8.83
C SER A 6 -2.80 29.47 -9.96
N SER A 7 -3.61 29.85 -10.94
CA SER A 7 -3.88 29.02 -12.14
C SER A 7 -2.60 28.64 -12.88
N GLU A 8 -1.66 29.57 -12.98
CA GLU A 8 -0.35 29.37 -13.62
C GLU A 8 0.48 28.30 -12.88
N MET A 9 0.42 28.26 -11.55
CA MET A 9 1.12 27.25 -10.76
C MET A 9 0.51 25.85 -10.96
N ASN A 10 -0.80 25.76 -11.17
CA ASN A 10 -1.45 24.47 -11.42
C ASN A 10 -1.09 23.92 -12.80
N ILE A 11 -1.04 24.79 -13.83
CA ILE A 11 -0.60 24.41 -15.18
C ILE A 11 0.83 23.87 -15.14
N LEU A 12 1.74 24.57 -14.45
CA LEU A 12 3.13 24.16 -14.32
C LEU A 12 3.30 22.83 -13.55
N LEU A 13 2.45 22.58 -12.54
CA LEU A 13 2.44 21.32 -11.82
C LEU A 13 1.88 20.17 -12.66
N GLU A 14 0.81 20.39 -13.43
CA GLU A 14 0.24 19.39 -14.32
C GLU A 14 1.22 18.98 -15.42
N GLU A 15 1.90 19.95 -16.05
CA GLU A 15 2.95 19.66 -17.04
C GLU A 15 4.11 18.86 -16.41
N GLY A 16 4.52 19.25 -15.20
CA GLY A 16 5.55 18.54 -14.44
C GLY A 16 5.15 17.11 -14.09
N PHE A 17 3.93 16.89 -13.61
CA PHE A 17 3.43 15.56 -13.28
C PHE A 17 3.28 14.68 -14.52
N ALA A 18 2.80 15.22 -15.64
CA ALA A 18 2.72 14.51 -16.90
C ALA A 18 4.10 14.10 -17.44
N GLY A 19 5.16 14.88 -17.14
CA GLY A 19 6.54 14.50 -17.44
C GLY A 19 7.03 13.35 -16.57
N ILE A 20 6.69 13.35 -15.29
CA ILE A 20 7.05 12.29 -14.34
C ILE A 20 6.33 10.98 -14.68
N GLU A 21 5.03 11.02 -14.98
CA GLU A 21 4.25 9.84 -15.36
C GLU A 21 4.83 9.16 -16.61
N ARG A 22 5.15 9.93 -17.66
CA ARG A 22 5.81 9.42 -18.86
C ARG A 22 7.14 8.73 -18.55
N ALA A 23 7.95 9.32 -17.68
CA ALA A 23 9.22 8.73 -17.28
C ALA A 23 9.03 7.40 -16.52
N PHE A 24 7.99 7.27 -15.70
CA PHE A 24 7.65 6.01 -15.03
C PHE A 24 7.11 4.97 -16.00
N ASP A 25 6.28 5.37 -16.97
CA ASP A 25 5.73 4.48 -17.99
C ASP A 25 6.82 3.91 -18.89
N ASP A 26 7.74 4.76 -19.37
CA ASP A 26 8.91 4.34 -20.15
C ASP A 26 9.79 3.37 -19.35
N LEU A 27 9.94 3.60 -18.04
CA LEU A 27 10.66 2.69 -17.15
C LEU A 27 9.91 1.37 -16.96
N SER A 28 8.57 1.38 -16.92
CA SER A 28 7.74 0.18 -16.80
C SER A 28 7.68 -0.63 -18.10
N LEU A 29 7.91 0.01 -19.25
CA LEU A 29 8.04 -0.68 -20.54
C LEU A 29 9.43 -1.30 -20.72
N SER A 30 10.47 -0.63 -20.22
CA SER A 30 11.87 -1.07 -20.32
C SER A 30 12.30 -2.02 -19.19
N THR A 31 11.56 -2.04 -18.07
CA THR A 31 11.78 -2.95 -16.95
C THR A 31 10.54 -3.80 -16.74
N THR A 32 10.68 -5.08 -16.38
CA THR A 32 9.53 -5.97 -16.15
C THR A 32 8.67 -5.60 -14.92
N TYR A 33 8.93 -4.45 -14.31
CA TYR A 33 8.29 -3.99 -13.09
C TYR A 33 7.07 -3.10 -13.39
N PRO A 34 5.92 -3.36 -12.73
CA PRO A 34 4.75 -2.50 -12.83
C PRO A 34 4.98 -1.10 -12.22
N LEU A 35 4.31 -0.09 -12.77
CA LEU A 35 4.35 1.31 -12.30
C LEU A 35 4.28 1.49 -10.77
N PRO A 36 3.35 0.84 -10.03
CA PRO A 36 3.28 1.00 -8.58
C PRO A 36 4.53 0.51 -7.85
N GLN A 37 5.19 -0.51 -8.39
CA GLN A 37 6.43 -1.06 -7.84
C GLN A 37 7.60 -0.11 -8.10
N LEU A 38 7.69 0.44 -9.31
CA LEU A 38 8.69 1.44 -9.67
C LEU A 38 8.55 2.74 -8.87
N THR A 39 7.32 3.22 -8.68
CA THR A 39 7.03 4.40 -7.85
C THR A 39 7.45 4.15 -6.40
N ASN A 40 7.19 2.97 -5.86
CA ASN A 40 7.61 2.61 -4.51
C ASN A 40 9.14 2.51 -4.40
N MET A 41 9.80 1.91 -5.39
CA MET A 41 11.26 1.85 -5.48
C MET A 41 11.89 3.26 -5.55
N PHE A 42 11.32 4.16 -6.35
CA PHE A 42 11.77 5.54 -6.47
C PHE A 42 11.56 6.33 -5.18
N LEU A 43 10.37 6.25 -4.58
CA LEU A 43 10.10 6.91 -3.30
C LEU A 43 10.99 6.35 -2.19
N LYS A 44 11.34 5.05 -2.22
CA LYS A 44 12.24 4.42 -1.26
C LYS A 44 13.70 4.82 -1.49
N SER A 45 14.19 4.88 -2.72
CA SER A 45 15.55 5.36 -3.01
C SER A 45 15.73 6.82 -2.58
N ARG A 46 14.69 7.64 -2.76
CA ARG A 46 14.67 9.04 -2.32
C ARG A 46 14.41 9.19 -0.81
N ARG A 47 13.62 8.32 -0.17
CA ARG A 47 13.44 8.29 1.30
C ARG A 47 14.68 7.79 2.04
N ARG A 48 15.41 6.80 1.48
CA ARG A 48 16.73 6.35 1.95
C ARG A 48 17.75 7.50 1.99
N ALA A 49 17.59 8.51 1.13
CA ALA A 49 18.43 9.71 1.14
C ALA A 49 18.03 10.77 2.20
N VAL A 50 16.78 10.74 2.71
CA VAL A 50 16.24 11.76 3.64
C VAL A 50 16.23 11.30 5.10
N HIS A 51 16.00 10.00 5.34
CA HIS A 51 16.11 9.40 6.68
C HIS A 51 17.09 8.24 6.60
N GLY A 52 18.23 8.35 7.29
CA GLY A 52 19.24 7.30 7.36
C GLY A 52 18.60 5.94 7.68
N ILE A 53 19.01 4.91 6.94
CA ILE A 53 18.48 3.55 7.06
C ILE A 53 18.66 3.07 8.50
N ASN A 54 17.55 2.72 9.15
CA ASN A 54 17.58 2.14 10.49
C ASN A 54 17.79 0.62 10.39
N TYR A 55 19.04 0.20 10.20
CA TYR A 55 19.43 -1.21 10.09
C TYR A 55 19.03 -2.06 11.29
N TRP A 56 18.84 -1.46 12.47
CA TRP A 56 18.33 -2.17 13.64
C TRP A 56 16.89 -2.68 13.44
N ASN A 57 16.03 -1.91 12.76
CA ASN A 57 14.66 -2.33 12.46
C ASN A 57 14.64 -3.47 11.42
N ILE A 58 15.51 -3.39 10.41
CA ILE A 58 15.65 -4.44 9.40
C ILE A 58 16.16 -5.73 10.05
N TYR A 59 17.18 -5.60 10.90
CA TYR A 59 17.71 -6.72 11.68
C TYR A 59 16.67 -7.34 12.61
N ALA A 60 15.79 -6.55 13.23
CA ALA A 60 14.72 -7.09 14.07
C ALA A 60 13.78 -8.02 13.29
N ASN A 61 13.52 -7.72 12.02
CA ASN A 61 12.74 -8.58 11.13
C ASN A 61 13.55 -9.81 10.70
N TYR A 62 14.81 -9.64 10.31
CA TYR A 62 15.74 -10.74 9.99
C TYR A 62 15.85 -11.75 11.14
N PHE A 63 15.99 -11.25 12.37
CA PHE A 63 16.10 -12.05 13.59
C PHE A 63 14.84 -12.88 13.85
N LYS A 64 13.66 -12.36 13.51
CA LYS A 64 12.39 -13.09 13.68
C LYS A 64 12.31 -14.30 12.75
N GLU A 65 12.80 -14.15 11.51
CA GLU A 65 12.78 -15.22 10.50
C GLU A 65 13.95 -16.20 10.64
N ASN A 66 15.06 -15.78 11.24
CA ASN A 66 16.26 -16.60 11.47
C ASN A 66 16.48 -16.93 12.95
N MET A 67 15.41 -16.92 13.74
CA MET A 67 15.46 -16.98 15.20
C MET A 67 16.28 -18.14 15.75
N GLU A 68 16.13 -19.35 15.20
CA GLU A 68 16.89 -20.53 15.67
C GLU A 68 18.40 -20.38 15.46
N LYS A 69 18.82 -19.81 14.33
CA LYS A 69 20.23 -19.56 14.00
C LYS A 69 20.82 -18.42 14.83
N GLU A 70 20.04 -17.37 15.09
CA GLU A 70 20.50 -16.21 15.86
C GLU A 70 20.49 -16.45 17.37
N VAL A 71 19.53 -17.21 17.91
CA VAL A 71 19.48 -17.58 19.34
C VAL A 71 20.62 -18.53 19.71
N ALA A 72 21.09 -19.37 18.77
CA ALA A 72 22.29 -20.18 18.94
C ALA A 72 23.56 -19.32 19.12
N ARG A 73 23.59 -18.09 18.60
CA ARG A 73 24.72 -17.14 18.77
C ARG A 73 24.68 -16.44 20.12
N THR A 74 23.50 -16.09 20.62
CA THR A 74 23.24 -15.57 21.99
C THR A 74 21.72 -15.51 22.29
N ARG A 75 21.31 -15.66 23.55
CA ARG A 75 19.89 -15.58 23.96
C ARG A 75 19.31 -14.16 23.99
N LEU A 76 20.15 -13.12 23.90
CA LEU A 76 19.75 -11.71 23.94
C LEU A 76 19.85 -11.06 22.56
N ARG A 77 18.72 -10.63 22.01
CA ARG A 77 18.57 -10.07 20.65
C ARG A 77 19.53 -8.91 20.34
N THR A 78 19.74 -8.01 21.30
CA THR A 78 20.66 -6.86 21.16
C THR A 78 22.10 -7.31 20.98
N ARG A 79 22.52 -8.35 21.72
CA ARG A 79 23.86 -8.95 21.57
C ARG A 79 23.99 -9.78 20.31
N CYS A 80 22.90 -10.32 19.77
CA CYS A 80 22.92 -11.01 18.48
C CYS A 80 23.25 -10.02 17.36
N TYR A 81 22.72 -8.80 17.41
CA TYR A 81 23.03 -7.78 16.40
C TYR A 81 24.49 -7.33 16.43
N GLU A 82 25.07 -7.16 17.61
CA GLU A 82 26.49 -6.87 17.76
C GLU A 82 27.34 -7.99 17.17
N LYS A 83 27.06 -9.25 17.54
CA LYS A 83 27.75 -10.41 16.96
C LYS A 83 27.52 -10.56 15.45
N PHE A 84 26.34 -10.22 14.96
CA PHE A 84 26.02 -10.25 13.53
C PHE A 84 26.90 -9.25 12.77
N LYS A 85 27.06 -8.03 13.31
CA LYS A 85 28.02 -7.05 12.78
C LYS A 85 29.46 -7.55 12.89
N ASP A 86 29.86 -8.15 14.01
CA ASP A 86 31.21 -8.69 14.18
C ASP A 86 31.51 -9.84 13.22
N THR A 87 30.49 -10.62 12.85
CA THR A 87 30.60 -11.73 11.89
C THR A 87 30.68 -11.23 10.44
N PHE A 88 30.02 -10.10 10.15
CA PHE A 88 29.93 -9.52 8.81
C PHE A 88 30.26 -8.01 8.84
N PRO A 89 31.47 -7.60 9.25
CA PRO A 89 31.78 -6.20 9.53
C PRO A 89 31.58 -5.28 8.32
N ASP A 90 31.94 -5.76 7.13
CA ASP A 90 31.84 -4.99 5.88
C ASP A 90 30.61 -5.35 5.03
N ALA A 91 29.82 -6.34 5.46
CA ALA A 91 28.73 -6.90 4.66
C ALA A 91 27.37 -6.93 5.38
N TYR A 92 27.30 -6.59 6.68
CA TYR A 92 26.05 -6.68 7.44
C TYR A 92 24.96 -5.76 6.87
N GLN A 93 25.34 -4.60 6.32
CA GLN A 93 24.41 -3.67 5.69
C GLN A 93 23.85 -4.28 4.41
N ASP A 94 24.72 -4.78 3.53
CA ASP A 94 24.33 -5.42 2.27
C ASP A 94 23.47 -6.68 2.49
N ILE A 95 23.78 -7.48 3.51
CA ILE A 95 22.98 -8.67 3.88
C ILE A 95 21.59 -8.25 4.35
N LEU A 96 21.50 -7.20 5.17
CA LEU A 96 20.22 -6.68 5.66
C LEU A 96 19.44 -5.97 4.56
N ASP A 97 20.10 -5.24 3.67
CA ASP A 97 19.48 -4.61 2.51
C ASP A 97 18.99 -5.67 1.52
N MET A 98 19.78 -6.70 1.23
CA MET A 98 19.34 -7.83 0.41
C MET A 98 18.20 -8.61 1.06
N PHE A 99 18.18 -8.75 2.39
CA PHE A 99 17.06 -9.34 3.12
C PHE A 99 15.81 -8.45 3.06
N ASP A 100 15.93 -7.15 3.25
CA ASP A 100 14.80 -6.20 3.15
C ASP A 100 14.27 -6.13 1.72
N GLU A 101 15.15 -6.16 0.72
CA GLU A 101 14.80 -6.21 -0.70
C GLU A 101 14.15 -7.55 -1.05
N ALA A 102 14.67 -8.68 -0.56
CA ALA A 102 14.04 -9.99 -0.71
C ALA A 102 12.71 -10.11 0.05
N ALA A 103 12.54 -9.44 1.19
CA ALA A 103 11.28 -9.39 1.93
C ALA A 103 10.24 -8.49 1.24
N VAL A 104 10.68 -7.43 0.55
CA VAL A 104 9.82 -6.56 -0.27
C VAL A 104 9.44 -7.23 -1.60
N LEU A 105 10.39 -7.93 -2.24
CA LEU A 105 10.14 -8.74 -3.43
C LEU A 105 9.34 -10.01 -3.07
N GLY A 106 9.58 -10.58 -1.89
CA GLY A 106 8.86 -11.70 -1.28
C GLY A 106 7.55 -11.33 -0.60
N ALA A 107 7.26 -10.03 -0.44
CA ALA A 107 5.89 -9.53 -0.29
C ALA A 107 5.08 -9.71 -1.60
N ALA A 108 5.66 -10.39 -2.60
CA ALA A 108 4.93 -11.26 -3.51
C ALA A 108 3.93 -12.13 -2.74
N THR A 109 2.66 -11.83 -2.99
CA THR A 109 1.48 -12.57 -2.51
C THR A 109 1.25 -12.50 -1.01
N GLN A 110 0.67 -11.38 -0.54
CA GLN A 110 -0.21 -11.49 0.63
C GLN A 110 -1.14 -12.69 0.42
N THR A 111 -1.25 -13.57 1.41
CA THR A 111 -2.19 -14.69 1.31
C THR A 111 -3.60 -14.15 1.12
N VAL A 112 -4.49 -14.93 0.49
CA VAL A 112 -5.92 -14.56 0.31
C VAL A 112 -6.53 -14.05 1.63
N SER A 113 -6.19 -14.69 2.74
CA SER A 113 -6.61 -14.27 4.09
C SER A 113 -6.06 -12.90 4.50
N GLN A 114 -4.77 -12.64 4.30
CA GLN A 114 -4.15 -11.35 4.64
C GLN A 114 -4.72 -10.20 3.80
N ARG A 115 -5.03 -10.46 2.53
CA ARG A 115 -5.72 -9.50 1.66
C ARG A 115 -7.13 -9.23 2.13
N GLY A 116 -7.89 -10.28 2.44
CA GLY A 116 -9.22 -10.16 3.05
C GLY A 116 -9.21 -9.30 4.32
N GLN A 117 -8.28 -9.54 5.24
CA GLN A 117 -8.15 -8.74 6.47
C GLN A 117 -7.76 -7.28 6.19
N SER A 118 -6.91 -7.03 5.19
CA SER A 118 -6.50 -5.68 4.82
C SER A 118 -7.66 -4.93 4.15
N PHE A 119 -8.43 -5.60 3.30
CA PHE A 119 -9.63 -5.07 2.67
C PHE A 119 -10.73 -4.73 3.70
N GLN A 120 -10.95 -5.60 4.68
CA GLN A 120 -11.91 -5.33 5.76
C GLN A 120 -11.50 -4.14 6.62
N ARG A 121 -10.20 -3.94 6.87
CA ARG A 121 -9.68 -2.75 7.55
C ARG A 121 -9.91 -1.48 6.72
N LEU A 122 -9.73 -1.55 5.40
CA LEU A 122 -10.04 -0.43 4.50
C LEU A 122 -11.53 -0.08 4.56
N CYS A 123 -12.41 -1.08 4.40
CA CYS A 123 -13.86 -0.88 4.43
C CYS A 123 -14.27 -0.16 5.71
N LYS A 124 -13.91 -0.69 6.88
CA LYS A 124 -14.23 -0.08 8.19
C LYS A 124 -13.74 1.37 8.32
N LYS A 125 -12.55 1.68 7.81
CA LYS A 125 -11.99 3.03 7.89
C LYS A 125 -12.76 4.00 6.99
N VAL A 126 -13.06 3.60 5.76
CA VAL A 126 -13.80 4.43 4.80
C VAL A 126 -15.22 4.68 5.29
N THR A 127 -15.96 3.62 5.66
CA THR A 127 -17.34 3.76 6.12
C THR A 127 -17.43 4.60 7.40
N GLY A 128 -16.52 4.41 8.35
CA GLY A 128 -16.47 5.23 9.56
C GLY A 128 -16.24 6.73 9.29
N ILE A 129 -15.44 7.09 8.28
CA ILE A 129 -15.28 8.49 7.86
C ILE A 129 -16.58 9.01 7.25
N LEU A 130 -17.19 8.25 6.34
CA LEU A 130 -18.42 8.65 5.65
C LEU A 130 -19.58 8.85 6.64
N ASP A 131 -19.77 7.91 7.57
CA ASP A 131 -20.83 7.98 8.58
C ASP A 131 -20.61 9.17 9.54
N SER A 132 -19.35 9.42 9.94
CA SER A 132 -19.01 10.58 10.77
C SER A 132 -19.27 11.90 10.02
N SER A 133 -18.93 11.96 8.72
CA SER A 133 -19.18 13.13 7.88
C SER A 133 -20.67 13.37 7.64
N ALA A 134 -21.47 12.32 7.46
CA ALA A 134 -22.92 12.40 7.35
C ALA A 134 -23.53 12.95 8.65
N ALA A 135 -23.19 12.36 9.79
CA ALA A 135 -23.74 12.77 11.08
C ALA A 135 -23.34 14.20 11.47
N ARG A 136 -22.10 14.61 11.19
CA ARG A 136 -21.56 15.90 11.67
C ARG A 136 -21.79 17.06 10.72
N PHE A 137 -21.77 16.80 9.41
CA PHE A 137 -21.79 17.84 8.38
C PHE A 137 -22.95 17.69 7.39
N GLY A 138 -23.74 16.61 7.47
CA GLY A 138 -24.83 16.35 6.53
C GLY A 138 -24.36 15.94 5.13
N PHE A 139 -23.11 15.46 4.99
CA PHE A 139 -22.61 14.98 3.71
C PHE A 139 -23.03 13.53 3.46
N GLU A 140 -23.61 13.27 2.29
CA GLU A 140 -24.10 11.95 1.92
C GLU A 140 -23.19 11.31 0.85
N ALA A 141 -23.03 10.00 0.91
CA ALA A 141 -22.19 9.23 0.00
C ALA A 141 -22.75 7.83 -0.26
N ALA A 142 -22.52 7.35 -1.48
CA ALA A 142 -22.69 5.96 -1.88
C ALA A 142 -21.37 5.48 -2.49
N VAL A 143 -20.79 4.41 -1.97
CA VAL A 143 -19.48 3.91 -2.39
C VAL A 143 -19.51 2.41 -2.62
N VAL A 144 -18.72 1.96 -3.60
CA VAL A 144 -18.45 0.54 -3.87
C VAL A 144 -16.94 0.33 -3.88
N LEU A 145 -16.48 -0.66 -3.13
CA LEU A 145 -15.08 -1.07 -3.05
C LEU A 145 -14.95 -2.50 -3.56
N CYS A 146 -13.92 -2.80 -4.35
CA CYS A 146 -13.57 -4.16 -4.75
C CYS A 146 -12.06 -4.35 -4.78
N GLY A 147 -11.59 -5.59 -4.68
CA GLY A 147 -10.18 -5.91 -4.89
C GLY A 147 -9.86 -6.12 -6.37
N LYS A 148 -8.61 -5.85 -6.75
CA LYS A 148 -8.13 -5.82 -8.16
C LYS A 148 -7.48 -7.12 -8.61
N ILE A 149 -7.08 -8.01 -7.70
CA ILE A 149 -6.32 -9.21 -8.08
C ILE A 149 -7.27 -10.39 -8.30
N VAL A 150 -7.52 -10.76 -9.55
CA VAL A 150 -8.48 -11.80 -9.97
C VAL A 150 -8.41 -13.06 -9.10
N ASN A 151 -7.21 -13.64 -8.91
CA ASN A 151 -7.06 -14.91 -8.20
C ASN A 151 -7.10 -14.82 -6.66
N GLN A 152 -6.96 -13.62 -6.09
CA GLN A 152 -6.84 -13.44 -4.63
C GLN A 152 -7.97 -12.62 -4.03
N ASP A 153 -8.64 -11.81 -4.85
CA ASP A 153 -9.65 -10.83 -4.44
C ASP A 153 -11.03 -11.11 -5.03
N ALA A 154 -11.23 -12.23 -5.74
CA ALA A 154 -12.50 -12.54 -6.40
C ALA A 154 -13.72 -12.38 -5.48
N ALA A 155 -13.59 -12.71 -4.20
CA ALA A 155 -14.64 -12.58 -3.19
C ALA A 155 -14.71 -11.19 -2.51
N LEU A 156 -13.77 -10.29 -2.76
CA LEU A 156 -13.69 -8.99 -2.10
C LEU A 156 -14.56 -7.96 -2.82
N GLY A 157 -15.68 -7.63 -2.20
CA GLY A 157 -16.58 -6.56 -2.61
C GLY A 157 -17.26 -5.97 -1.38
N HIS A 158 -17.54 -4.68 -1.40
CA HIS A 158 -18.26 -4.01 -0.34
C HIS A 158 -19.02 -2.80 -0.88
N VAL A 159 -20.28 -2.68 -0.50
CA VAL A 159 -21.13 -1.52 -0.77
C VAL A 159 -21.40 -0.83 0.56
N HIS A 160 -21.36 0.49 0.56
CA HIS A 160 -21.80 1.31 1.69
C HIS A 160 -22.53 2.54 1.21
N THR A 161 -23.65 2.85 1.87
CA THR A 161 -24.40 4.09 1.67
C THR A 161 -24.64 4.74 3.02
N THR A 162 -24.41 6.04 3.12
CA THR A 162 -24.83 6.83 4.29
C THR A 162 -26.37 6.95 4.33
N PRO A 163 -26.97 7.35 5.47
CA PRO A 163 -28.43 7.29 5.66
C PRO A 163 -29.25 8.02 4.58
N GLY A 164 -28.83 9.21 4.14
CA GLY A 164 -29.53 9.97 3.11
C GLY A 164 -29.33 9.44 1.68
N ALA A 165 -28.34 8.58 1.47
CA ALA A 165 -28.09 7.87 0.22
C ALA A 165 -28.60 6.41 0.24
N GLY A 166 -29.39 6.04 1.26
CA GLY A 166 -29.94 4.69 1.40
C GLY A 166 -30.70 4.24 0.13
N GLY A 167 -30.40 3.03 -0.34
CA GLY A 167 -31.02 2.47 -1.55
C GLY A 167 -30.63 3.17 -2.85
N PHE A 168 -29.60 4.02 -2.87
CA PHE A 168 -29.17 4.74 -4.07
C PHE A 168 -28.91 3.81 -5.26
N PHE A 169 -28.16 2.72 -5.07
CA PHE A 169 -27.83 1.79 -6.16
C PHE A 169 -29.07 1.08 -6.71
N GLU A 170 -29.97 0.62 -5.85
CA GLU A 170 -31.21 -0.03 -6.28
C GLU A 170 -32.14 0.93 -7.01
N THR A 171 -32.30 2.14 -6.50
CA THR A 171 -33.27 3.11 -7.02
C THR A 171 -32.77 3.87 -8.24
N ARG A 172 -31.48 4.24 -8.28
CA ARG A 172 -30.90 5.06 -9.36
C ARG A 172 -30.10 4.25 -10.36
N CYS A 173 -29.37 3.24 -9.91
CA CYS A 173 -28.58 2.38 -10.79
C CYS A 173 -29.36 1.12 -11.21
N ARG A 174 -30.51 0.83 -10.59
CA ARG A 174 -31.29 -0.41 -10.81
C ARG A 174 -30.44 -1.67 -10.58
N ALA A 175 -29.51 -1.58 -9.63
CA ALA A 175 -28.55 -2.63 -9.30
C ALA A 175 -28.55 -2.84 -7.78
N ASN A 176 -28.76 -4.08 -7.34
CA ASN A 176 -28.52 -4.46 -5.95
C ASN A 176 -27.01 -4.51 -5.66
N ASP A 177 -26.65 -4.74 -4.40
CA ASP A 177 -25.26 -4.74 -3.95
C ASP A 177 -24.38 -5.71 -4.74
N ASP A 178 -24.85 -6.93 -4.98
CA ASP A 178 -24.10 -7.92 -5.77
C ASP A 178 -23.90 -7.48 -7.22
N THR A 179 -24.94 -6.89 -7.83
CA THR A 179 -24.90 -6.41 -9.21
C THR A 179 -23.94 -5.23 -9.36
N ILE A 180 -23.96 -4.27 -8.43
CA ILE A 180 -23.07 -3.11 -8.51
C ILE A 180 -21.61 -3.49 -8.21
N ILE A 181 -21.38 -4.45 -7.29
CA ILE A 181 -20.07 -5.05 -7.08
C ILE A 181 -19.60 -5.76 -8.35
N ALA A 182 -20.47 -6.52 -9.02
CA ALA A 182 -20.13 -7.19 -10.26
C ALA A 182 -19.78 -6.18 -11.38
N HIS A 183 -20.52 -5.07 -11.49
CA HIS A 183 -20.23 -4.01 -12.46
C HIS A 183 -18.84 -3.40 -12.26
N ILE A 184 -18.50 -3.01 -11.03
CA ILE A 184 -17.17 -2.42 -10.78
C ILE A 184 -16.05 -3.45 -10.99
N LYS A 185 -16.27 -4.71 -10.60
CA LYS A 185 -15.29 -5.79 -10.82
C LYS A 185 -15.06 -6.03 -12.31
N ALA A 186 -16.12 -6.09 -13.12
CA ALA A 186 -16.01 -6.26 -14.56
C ALA A 186 -15.29 -5.09 -15.26
N HIS A 187 -15.19 -3.93 -14.61
CA HIS A 187 -14.47 -2.79 -15.14
C HIS A 187 -12.98 -2.79 -14.78
N VAL A 188 -12.60 -3.33 -13.62
CA VAL A 188 -11.22 -3.24 -13.09
C VAL A 188 -10.43 -4.54 -13.14
N LEU A 189 -11.09 -5.67 -13.44
CA LEU A 189 -10.51 -7.00 -13.65
C LEU A 189 -10.49 -7.34 -15.14
#